data_AF-A0A961DG96-F1
#
_entry.id   AF-A0A961DG96-F1
#
_cell.length_a   1.000
_cell.length_b   1.000
_cell.length_c   1.000
_cell.angle_alpha   90.00
_cell.angle_beta   90.00
_cell.angle_gamma   90.00
#
_symmetry.space_group_name_H-M   'P 1'
#
loop_
_entity.id
_entity.type
_entity.pdbx_description
1 polymer ?
#
loop_
_entity_poly.entity_id
_entity_poly.type
_entity_poly.pdbx_seq_one_letter_code
_entity_poly.pdbx_strand_id
1 'polypeptide(L)'
;MTQHEIPPVKVGEVATQFPRKLAPIFKSQRYKVARGGRGGAKSWGFSGALVLMTDAPEQFYWGRELGRKKLRVLCGREIQKSIAESVHQVIAQRIQAQGMGDHWRINNNNIVHRHNGSEFIFAGLRDQDAAKIKSDEDVDICWLEEAHTIRKASWKTLTPTIRKKGSEIWVSYNPELETDETHVRFTGDRIPTDTVIIEINWRDNPWFKGTALEQERLDCLKNNPDEYDHIWEGQPLIVLPGAIYAKEVMRMMANGQVG
;
A
#
# COMPACT_ATOMS: atom_id res chain seq x y z
N MET A 1 -4.45 3.18 26.64
CA MET A 1 -4.77 2.95 25.22
C MET A 1 -5.46 4.19 24.70
N THR A 2 -4.87 4.90 23.74
CA THR A 2 -5.51 6.03 23.05
C THR A 2 -6.64 5.49 22.17
N GLN A 3 -7.75 6.21 21.99
CA GLN A 3 -8.93 5.73 21.24
C GLN A 3 -8.68 5.47 19.74
N HIS A 4 -7.47 5.74 19.25
CA HIS A 4 -7.08 5.81 17.84
C HIS A 4 -6.18 4.65 17.38
N GLU A 5 -5.77 3.75 18.27
CA GLU A 5 -4.91 2.60 17.96
C GLU A 5 -5.70 1.28 18.02
N ILE A 6 -5.39 0.31 17.15
CA ILE A 6 -5.72 -1.09 17.49
C ILE A 6 -4.77 -1.50 18.61
N PRO A 7 -5.24 -2.25 19.63
CA PRO A 7 -4.35 -2.94 20.55
C PRO A 7 -3.22 -3.65 19.79
N PRO A 8 -2.00 -3.74 20.35
CA PRO A 8 -0.90 -4.34 19.65
C PRO A 8 -1.29 -5.74 19.16
N VAL A 9 -1.13 -5.98 17.85
CA VAL A 9 -1.29 -7.31 17.28
C VAL A 9 -0.10 -8.12 17.79
N LYS A 10 -0.40 -9.14 18.59
CA LYS A 10 0.61 -10.03 19.16
C LYS A 10 0.72 -11.29 18.31
N VAL A 11 1.91 -11.49 17.76
CA VAL A 11 2.31 -12.72 17.09
C VAL A 11 3.50 -13.25 17.87
N GLY A 12 3.30 -14.31 18.66
CA GLY A 12 4.30 -14.74 19.66
C GLY A 12 4.54 -13.66 20.73
N GLU A 13 5.81 -13.33 21.02
CA GLU A 13 6.21 -12.28 21.97
C GLU A 13 6.26 -10.87 21.34
N VAL A 14 6.08 -10.74 20.02
CA VAL A 14 6.22 -9.47 19.30
C VAL A 14 4.93 -8.67 19.33
N ALA A 15 5.00 -7.41 19.78
CA ALA A 15 3.88 -6.47 19.80
C ALA A 15 4.07 -5.38 18.75
N THR A 16 3.19 -5.31 17.75
CA THR A 16 3.16 -4.23 16.76
C THR A 16 1.87 -3.43 16.84
N GLN A 17 1.98 -2.10 16.82
CA GLN A 17 0.84 -1.20 16.79
C GLN A 17 0.47 -0.79 15.36
N PHE A 18 -0.83 -0.59 15.13
CA PHE A 18 -1.38 -0.12 13.86
C PHE A 18 -2.40 1.00 14.10
N PRO A 19 -2.52 1.98 13.19
CA PRO A 19 -3.63 2.93 13.19
C PRO A 19 -4.95 2.16 13.15
N ARG A 20 -5.94 2.56 13.96
CA ARG A 20 -7.19 1.80 14.07
C ARG A 20 -7.90 1.56 12.75
N LYS A 21 -7.76 2.51 11.83
CA LYS A 21 -8.35 2.47 10.49
C LYS A 21 -7.76 1.38 9.60
N LEU A 22 -6.55 0.88 9.89
CA LEU A 22 -5.93 -0.23 9.18
C LEU A 22 -6.38 -1.61 9.67
N ALA A 23 -7.25 -1.70 10.68
CA ALA A 23 -7.78 -2.98 11.17
C ALA A 23 -8.32 -3.92 10.06
N PRO A 24 -8.99 -3.42 9.00
CA PRO A 24 -9.50 -4.28 7.94
C PRO A 24 -8.42 -5.03 7.14
N ILE A 25 -7.14 -4.62 7.21
CA ILE A 25 -6.03 -5.35 6.57
C ILE A 25 -5.97 -6.80 7.02
N PHE A 26 -6.35 -7.07 8.27
CA PHE A 26 -6.31 -8.42 8.86
C PHE A 26 -7.52 -9.28 8.49
N LYS A 27 -8.47 -8.81 7.69
CA LYS A 27 -9.60 -9.63 7.20
C LYS A 27 -9.23 -10.28 5.86
N SER A 28 -9.78 -11.46 5.57
CA SER A 28 -9.67 -12.09 4.25
C SER A 28 -10.43 -11.25 3.21
N GLN A 29 -9.72 -10.70 2.22
CA GLN A 29 -10.30 -9.97 1.08
C GLN A 29 -9.36 -10.09 -0.12
N ARG A 30 -9.91 -10.36 -1.31
CA ARG A 30 -9.14 -10.42 -2.55
C ARG A 30 -8.39 -9.11 -2.81
N TYR A 31 -9.02 -7.95 -2.61
CA TYR A 31 -8.37 -6.65 -2.71
C TYR A 31 -8.38 -5.92 -1.38
N LYS A 32 -7.22 -5.40 -0.98
CA LYS A 32 -7.08 -4.52 0.19
C LYS A 32 -6.44 -3.22 -0.25
N VAL A 33 -7.21 -2.15 -0.28
CA VAL A 33 -6.77 -0.87 -0.84
C VAL A 33 -6.71 0.16 0.27
N ALA A 34 -5.53 0.71 0.53
CA ALA A 34 -5.38 1.90 1.36
C ALA A 34 -5.06 3.12 0.50
N ARG A 35 -5.89 4.15 0.60
CA ARG A 35 -5.75 5.41 -0.15
C ARG A 35 -5.90 6.63 0.75
N GLY A 36 -5.31 7.75 0.35
CA GLY A 36 -5.40 9.02 1.09
C GLY A 36 -4.15 9.87 0.88
N GLY A 37 -4.03 10.98 1.60
CA GLY A 37 -2.90 11.90 1.51
C GLY A 37 -1.62 11.42 2.20
N ARG A 38 -0.62 12.30 2.26
CA ARG A 38 0.66 12.04 2.93
C ARG A 38 0.48 11.84 4.44
N GLY A 39 1.38 11.09 5.05
CA GLY A 39 1.42 10.91 6.51
C GLY A 39 0.39 9.95 7.10
N GLY A 40 -0.48 9.32 6.30
CA GLY A 40 -1.51 8.38 6.78
C GLY A 40 -1.00 6.98 7.20
N ALA A 41 0.31 6.76 7.33
CA ALA A 41 0.91 5.48 7.75
C ALA A 41 0.58 4.24 6.88
N LYS A 42 0.11 4.43 5.63
CA LYS A 42 -0.24 3.35 4.69
C LYS A 42 0.90 2.33 4.49
N SER A 43 2.04 2.80 3.97
CA SER A 43 3.17 1.92 3.62
C SER A 43 3.76 1.24 4.86
N TRP A 44 3.88 1.95 5.98
CA TRP A 44 4.33 1.39 7.28
C TRP A 44 3.37 0.36 7.86
N GLY A 45 2.07 0.58 7.74
CA GLY A 45 1.05 -0.35 8.20
C GLY A 45 0.98 -1.61 7.33
N PHE A 46 1.03 -1.47 6.01
CA PHE A 46 1.02 -2.61 5.10
C PHE A 46 2.27 -3.47 5.30
N SER A 47 3.46 -2.86 5.28
CA SER A 47 4.72 -3.57 5.54
C SER A 47 4.75 -4.25 6.91
N GLY A 48 4.30 -3.56 7.97
CA GLY A 48 4.25 -4.16 9.32
C GLY A 48 3.28 -5.35 9.41
N ALA A 49 2.12 -5.26 8.76
CA ALA A 49 1.16 -6.36 8.73
C ALA A 49 1.71 -7.54 7.93
N LEU A 50 2.34 -7.28 6.78
CA LEU A 50 2.94 -8.33 5.96
C LEU A 50 4.08 -9.05 6.70
N VAL A 51 4.96 -8.33 7.41
CA VAL A 51 6.03 -8.94 8.21
C VAL A 51 5.45 -9.85 9.30
N LEU A 52 4.43 -9.41 10.03
CA LEU A 52 3.75 -10.27 11.02
C LEU A 52 3.13 -11.51 10.38
N MET A 53 2.48 -11.33 9.22
CA MET A 53 1.81 -12.42 8.53
C MET A 53 2.79 -13.46 7.98
N THR A 54 3.97 -13.03 7.51
CA THR A 54 4.99 -13.93 6.96
C THR A 54 5.86 -14.58 8.04
N ASP A 55 5.98 -13.94 9.21
CA ASP A 55 6.62 -14.47 10.41
C ASP A 55 5.85 -15.66 11.00
N ALA A 56 4.53 -15.50 11.18
CA ALA A 56 3.63 -16.55 11.68
C ALA A 56 2.47 -16.81 10.71
N PRO A 57 2.72 -17.40 9.54
CA PRO A 57 1.71 -17.62 8.51
C PRO A 57 0.54 -18.49 9.00
N GLU A 58 0.77 -19.37 9.96
CA GLU A 58 -0.24 -20.18 10.63
C GLU A 58 -1.21 -19.39 11.51
N GLN A 59 -0.98 -18.12 11.79
CA GLN A 59 -1.94 -17.30 12.53
C GLN A 59 -2.93 -16.57 11.59
N PHE A 60 -2.68 -16.61 10.28
CA PHE A 60 -3.41 -15.84 9.27
C PHE A 60 -3.95 -16.76 8.15
N TYR A 61 -4.82 -17.70 8.53
CA TYR A 61 -5.45 -18.67 7.62
C TYR A 61 -6.69 -18.12 6.92
N TRP A 62 -6.49 -17.44 5.79
CA TRP A 62 -7.58 -16.98 4.93
C TRP A 62 -7.72 -17.89 3.70
N GLY A 63 -8.43 -19.01 3.84
CA GLY A 63 -8.65 -19.97 2.74
C GLY A 63 -7.40 -20.74 2.27
N ARG A 64 -6.31 -20.68 3.06
CA ARG A 64 -5.06 -21.41 2.85
C ARG A 64 -5.20 -22.81 3.43
N GLU A 65 -4.53 -23.80 2.82
CA GLU A 65 -4.47 -25.16 3.38
C GLU A 65 -3.92 -25.10 4.82
N LEU A 66 -4.63 -25.77 5.74
CA LEU A 66 -4.19 -25.98 7.11
C LEU A 66 -2.77 -26.58 7.08
N GLY A 67 -1.82 -25.90 7.74
CA GLY A 67 -0.43 -26.36 7.81
C GLY A 67 0.53 -25.79 6.77
N ARG A 68 0.13 -24.83 5.91
CA ARG A 68 1.11 -24.07 5.11
C ARG A 68 2.08 -23.32 6.01
N LYS A 69 3.37 -23.59 5.83
CA LYS A 69 4.46 -23.03 6.63
C LYS A 69 5.12 -21.78 6.02
N LYS A 70 4.73 -21.36 4.81
CA LYS A 70 5.36 -20.22 4.13
C LYS A 70 4.37 -19.37 3.33
N LEU A 71 4.67 -18.08 3.27
CA LEU A 71 4.02 -17.11 2.40
C LEU A 71 5.02 -16.47 1.45
N ARG A 72 4.58 -16.28 0.22
CA ARG A 72 5.36 -15.61 -0.81
C ARG A 72 4.69 -14.28 -1.17
N VAL A 73 5.40 -13.19 -0.89
CA VAL A 73 4.87 -11.82 -1.04
C VAL A 73 5.60 -11.12 -2.18
N LEU A 74 4.87 -10.78 -3.24
CA LEU A 74 5.37 -9.96 -4.35
C LEU A 74 5.13 -8.48 -4.07
N CYS A 75 6.20 -7.73 -3.86
CA CYS A 75 6.18 -6.28 -3.71
C CYS A 75 6.46 -5.61 -5.06
N GLY A 76 5.47 -4.91 -5.61
CA GLY A 76 5.52 -4.31 -6.94
C GLY A 76 5.37 -2.79 -6.95
N ARG A 77 6.05 -2.14 -7.90
CA ARG A 77 5.83 -0.75 -8.34
C ARG A 77 5.83 -0.71 -9.86
N GLU A 78 5.28 0.35 -10.48
CA GLU A 78 5.22 0.43 -11.95
C GLU A 78 6.62 0.39 -12.59
N ILE A 79 7.57 1.16 -12.05
CA ILE A 79 8.98 1.17 -12.46
C ILE A 79 9.83 1.00 -11.20
N GLN A 80 10.79 0.08 -11.23
CA GLN A 80 11.73 -0.14 -10.14
C GLN A 80 13.14 0.30 -10.58
N LYS A 81 13.43 1.61 -10.43
CA LYS A 81 14.74 2.17 -10.83
C LYS A 81 15.91 1.65 -9.99
N SER A 82 15.70 1.43 -8.68
CA SER A 82 16.69 0.83 -7.79
C SER A 82 16.04 0.09 -6.62
N ILE A 83 16.71 -0.94 -6.11
CA ILE A 83 16.31 -1.64 -4.87
C ILE A 83 16.44 -0.71 -3.65
N ALA A 84 17.43 0.19 -3.69
CA ALA A 84 17.79 1.13 -2.63
C ALA A 84 16.79 2.27 -2.42
N GLU A 85 15.79 2.44 -3.28
CA GLU A 85 14.74 3.46 -3.13
C GLU A 85 13.35 2.84 -2.93
N SER A 86 13.30 1.52 -2.68
CA SER A 86 12.08 0.73 -2.87
C SER A 86 11.51 0.13 -1.59
N VAL A 87 10.29 -0.40 -1.71
CA VAL A 87 9.53 -1.21 -0.74
C VAL A 87 10.39 -2.17 0.09
N HIS A 88 11.50 -2.66 -0.47
CA HIS A 88 12.53 -3.43 0.22
C HIS A 88 13.00 -2.78 1.52
N GLN A 89 13.41 -1.50 1.48
CA GLN A 89 13.90 -0.78 2.65
C GLN A 89 12.80 -0.60 3.69
N VAL A 90 11.56 -0.36 3.26
CA VAL A 90 10.41 -0.21 4.16
C VAL A 90 10.17 -1.52 4.92
N ILE A 91 10.20 -2.66 4.23
CA ILE A 91 10.07 -3.99 4.87
C ILE A 91 11.26 -4.26 5.81
N ALA A 92 12.50 -3.99 5.37
CA ALA A 92 13.69 -4.16 6.20
C ALA A 92 13.62 -3.33 7.49
N GLN A 93 13.19 -2.07 7.39
CA GLN A 93 12.98 -1.20 8.55
C GLN A 93 11.86 -1.73 9.47
N ARG A 94 10.77 -2.26 8.92
CA ARG A 94 9.71 -2.87 9.75
C ARG A 94 10.18 -4.11 10.48
N ILE A 95 10.93 -5.00 9.82
CA ILE A 95 11.53 -6.16 10.48
C ILE A 95 12.34 -5.74 11.71
N GLN A 96 13.19 -4.72 11.57
CA GLN A 96 13.98 -4.20 12.69
C GLN A 96 13.11 -3.54 13.76
N ALA A 97 12.18 -2.68 13.36
CA ALA A 97 11.28 -1.97 14.28
C ALA A 97 10.35 -2.92 15.06
N GLN A 98 10.07 -4.11 14.53
CA GLN A 98 9.29 -5.16 15.19
C GLN A 98 10.16 -6.11 16.02
N GLY A 99 11.48 -5.90 16.09
CA GLY A 99 12.39 -6.76 16.84
C GLY A 99 12.60 -8.15 16.21
N MET A 100 12.28 -8.30 14.93
CA MET A 100 12.32 -9.59 14.22
C MET A 100 13.62 -9.79 13.43
N GLY A 101 14.66 -8.97 13.64
CA GLY A 101 15.89 -8.99 12.84
C GLY A 101 16.50 -10.38 12.67
N ASP A 102 16.52 -11.18 13.74
CA ASP A 102 17.11 -12.51 13.76
C ASP A 102 16.29 -13.55 12.98
N HIS A 103 15.01 -13.29 12.74
CA HIS A 103 14.14 -14.20 11.99
C HIS A 103 14.38 -14.10 10.47
N TRP A 104 15.05 -13.05 10.00
CA TRP A 104 15.11 -12.71 8.58
C TRP A 104 16.54 -12.65 8.04
N ARG A 105 16.69 -13.03 6.77
CA ARG A 105 17.88 -12.79 5.97
C ARG A 105 17.51 -11.78 4.88
N ILE A 106 18.05 -10.57 5.01
CA ILE A 106 17.82 -9.45 4.09
C ILE A 106 18.90 -9.51 3.01
N ASN A 107 18.56 -9.94 1.80
CA ASN A 107 19.45 -9.88 0.64
C ASN A 107 19.07 -8.67 -0.23
N ASN A 108 19.87 -8.36 -1.25
CA ASN A 108 19.54 -7.26 -2.17
C ASN A 108 18.21 -7.52 -2.91
N ASN A 109 18.03 -8.71 -3.46
CA ASN A 109 16.90 -8.96 -4.39
C ASN A 109 15.67 -9.60 -3.73
N ASN A 110 15.79 -10.09 -2.49
CA ASN A 110 14.71 -10.68 -1.73
C ASN A 110 14.98 -10.63 -0.21
N ILE A 111 13.94 -10.83 0.59
CA ILE A 111 14.05 -10.95 2.04
C ILE A 111 13.40 -12.28 2.44
N VAL A 112 14.15 -13.16 3.11
CA VAL A 112 13.74 -14.55 3.36
C VAL A 112 13.73 -14.84 4.85
N HIS A 113 12.64 -15.41 5.34
CA HIS A 113 12.50 -15.85 6.72
C HIS A 113 13.30 -17.14 6.95
N ARG A 114 14.13 -17.17 7.99
CA ARG A 114 15.14 -18.21 8.20
C ARG A 114 14.56 -19.56 8.60
N HIS A 115 13.41 -19.56 9.28
CA HIS A 115 12.87 -20.80 9.87
C HIS A 115 11.77 -21.42 9.02
N ASN A 116 10.90 -20.60 8.43
CA ASN A 116 9.68 -21.06 7.76
C ASN A 116 9.78 -20.92 6.22
N GLY A 117 10.76 -20.16 5.71
CA GLY A 117 10.99 -19.96 4.29
C GLY A 117 10.01 -19.02 3.59
N SER A 118 9.17 -18.29 4.33
CA SER A 118 8.42 -17.15 3.79
C SER A 118 9.37 -16.14 3.17
N GLU A 119 8.95 -15.47 2.11
CA GLU A 119 9.81 -14.52 1.42
C GLU A 119 9.07 -13.33 0.84
N PHE A 120 9.79 -12.21 0.76
CA PHE A 120 9.44 -11.04 -0.01
C PHE A 120 10.30 -10.98 -1.27
N ILE A 121 9.65 -10.86 -2.42
CA ILE A 121 10.27 -10.66 -3.73
C ILE A 121 9.87 -9.29 -4.26
N PHE A 122 10.76 -8.62 -5.00
CA PHE A 122 10.56 -7.25 -5.47
C PHE A 122 10.62 -7.21 -6.98
N ALA A 123 9.67 -6.52 -7.64
CA ALA A 123 9.66 -6.42 -9.09
C ALA A 123 9.06 -5.10 -9.61
N GLY A 124 9.63 -4.59 -10.70
CA GLY A 124 9.05 -3.53 -11.52
C GLY A 124 8.07 -4.10 -12.55
N LEU A 125 6.84 -3.57 -12.61
CA LEU A 125 5.78 -4.09 -13.49
C LEU A 125 6.05 -3.83 -14.98
N ARG A 126 6.83 -2.79 -15.32
CA ARG A 126 7.20 -2.44 -16.70
C ARG A 126 8.61 -2.85 -17.11
N ASP A 127 9.40 -3.37 -16.18
CA ASP A 127 10.82 -3.64 -16.39
C ASP A 127 11.03 -5.07 -16.92
N GLN A 128 12.28 -5.49 -17.11
CA GLN A 128 12.64 -6.87 -17.49
C GLN A 128 12.02 -7.94 -16.58
N ASP A 129 11.61 -7.56 -15.37
CA ASP A 129 10.98 -8.46 -14.40
C ASP A 129 9.50 -8.74 -14.71
N ALA A 130 8.86 -7.99 -15.61
CA ALA A 130 7.49 -8.24 -16.04
C ALA A 130 7.28 -9.66 -16.60
N ALA A 131 8.29 -10.22 -17.27
CA ALA A 131 8.27 -11.60 -17.74
C ALA A 131 8.34 -12.62 -16.59
N LYS A 132 9.14 -12.33 -15.55
CA LYS A 132 9.26 -13.16 -14.35
C LYS A 132 7.98 -13.18 -13.55
N ILE A 133 7.33 -12.02 -13.41
CA ILE A 133 6.02 -11.89 -12.75
C ILE A 133 5.02 -12.83 -13.44
N LYS A 134 4.93 -12.81 -14.78
CA LYS A 134 4.00 -13.68 -15.53
C LYS A 134 4.18 -15.18 -15.26
N SER A 135 5.42 -15.61 -14.99
CA SER A 135 5.75 -17.00 -14.67
C SER A 135 5.64 -17.34 -13.18
N ASP A 136 5.35 -16.37 -12.31
CA ASP A 136 5.33 -16.57 -10.86
C ASP A 136 3.93 -16.99 -10.38
N GLU A 137 3.71 -18.31 -10.31
CA GLU A 137 2.38 -18.89 -10.05
C GLU A 137 2.05 -19.10 -8.57
N ASP A 138 3.02 -18.96 -7.65
CA ASP A 138 2.87 -19.32 -6.22
C ASP A 138 2.79 -18.10 -5.28
N VAL A 139 2.53 -16.90 -5.82
CA VAL A 139 2.37 -15.68 -5.00
C VAL A 139 1.10 -15.76 -4.13
N ASP A 140 1.29 -15.66 -2.81
CA ASP A 140 0.18 -15.59 -1.83
C ASP A 140 -0.38 -14.16 -1.73
N ILE A 141 0.50 -13.17 -1.69
CA ILE A 141 0.12 -11.77 -1.55
C ILE A 141 0.92 -10.93 -2.55
N CYS A 142 0.24 -10.10 -3.33
CA CYS A 142 0.90 -9.08 -4.13
C CYS A 142 0.63 -7.71 -3.51
N TRP A 143 1.66 -7.02 -3.02
CA TRP A 143 1.55 -5.65 -2.55
C TRP A 143 2.07 -4.66 -3.59
N LEU A 144 1.18 -3.82 -4.07
CA LEU A 144 1.45 -2.71 -4.99
C LEU A 144 1.57 -1.41 -4.21
N GLU A 145 2.78 -0.86 -4.23
CA GLU A 145 3.12 0.39 -3.56
C GLU A 145 3.19 1.53 -4.60
N GLU A 146 2.96 2.78 -4.18
CA GLU A 146 2.89 3.95 -5.08
C GLU A 146 1.94 3.70 -6.27
N ALA A 147 0.83 3.01 -5.99
CA ALA A 147 0.03 2.37 -7.04
C ALA A 147 -0.72 3.35 -7.96
N HIS A 148 -0.74 4.67 -7.68
CA HIS A 148 -1.24 5.68 -8.61
C HIS A 148 -0.50 5.63 -9.96
N THR A 149 0.79 5.28 -9.94
CA THR A 149 1.63 5.17 -11.13
C THR A 149 1.32 3.94 -12.01
N ILE A 150 0.57 2.96 -11.51
CA ILE A 150 0.38 1.67 -12.18
C ILE A 150 -0.61 1.81 -13.34
N ARG A 151 -0.16 1.46 -14.54
CA ARG A 151 -0.94 1.60 -15.76
C ARG A 151 -1.91 0.44 -15.97
N LYS A 152 -2.93 0.69 -16.79
CA LYS A 152 -3.91 -0.31 -17.24
C LYS A 152 -3.29 -1.59 -17.81
N ALA A 153 -2.22 -1.46 -18.59
CA ALA A 153 -1.51 -2.61 -19.17
C ALA A 153 -0.86 -3.50 -18.09
N SER A 154 -0.27 -2.87 -17.06
CA SER A 154 0.33 -3.56 -15.92
C SER A 154 -0.75 -4.29 -15.11
N TRP A 155 -1.85 -3.62 -14.79
CA TRP A 155 -3.01 -4.24 -14.12
C TRP A 155 -3.59 -5.43 -14.89
N LYS A 156 -3.73 -5.30 -16.21
CA LYS A 156 -4.22 -6.38 -17.10
C LYS A 156 -3.31 -7.61 -17.08
N THR A 157 -2.01 -7.40 -16.89
CA THR A 157 -1.03 -8.49 -16.81
C THR A 157 -0.98 -9.10 -15.40
N LEU A 158 -0.94 -8.27 -14.37
CA LEU A 158 -0.74 -8.68 -12.99
C LEU A 158 -1.94 -9.46 -12.43
N THR A 159 -3.16 -8.96 -12.64
CA THR A 159 -4.36 -9.51 -11.99
C THR A 159 -4.56 -11.00 -12.30
N PRO A 160 -4.44 -11.48 -13.56
CA PRO A 160 -4.52 -12.89 -13.90
C PRO A 160 -3.31 -13.72 -13.48
N THR A 161 -2.16 -13.09 -13.23
CA THR A 161 -0.96 -13.77 -12.73
C THR A 161 -1.13 -14.17 -11.28
N ILE A 162 -1.67 -13.29 -10.43
CA ILE A 162 -1.92 -13.56 -9.01
C ILE A 162 -3.18 -14.42 -8.85
N ARG A 163 -3.13 -15.67 -9.32
CA ARG A 163 -4.32 -16.54 -9.49
C ARG A 163 -4.49 -17.62 -8.45
N LYS A 164 -3.51 -17.80 -7.57
CA LYS A 164 -3.55 -18.81 -6.52
C LYS A 164 -4.80 -18.65 -5.66
N LYS A 165 -5.46 -19.76 -5.32
CA LYS A 165 -6.68 -19.72 -4.51
C LYS A 165 -6.37 -19.07 -3.14
N GLY A 166 -7.17 -18.07 -2.77
CA GLY A 166 -6.97 -17.30 -1.54
C GLY A 166 -5.83 -16.26 -1.62
N SER A 167 -5.25 -16.03 -2.80
CA SER A 167 -4.26 -14.96 -2.97
C SER A 167 -4.91 -13.58 -2.90
N GLU A 168 -4.18 -12.62 -2.36
CA GLU A 168 -4.65 -11.25 -2.13
C GLU A 168 -3.81 -10.24 -2.93
N ILE A 169 -4.44 -9.14 -3.34
CA ILE A 169 -3.78 -7.99 -3.95
C ILE A 169 -3.97 -6.78 -3.02
N TRP A 170 -2.87 -6.33 -2.45
CA TRP A 170 -2.79 -5.21 -1.54
C TRP A 170 -2.33 -3.98 -2.32
N VAL A 171 -2.99 -2.85 -2.14
CA VAL A 171 -2.75 -1.64 -2.92
C VAL A 171 -2.62 -0.48 -1.95
N SER A 172 -1.52 0.26 -2.00
CA SER A 172 -1.34 1.48 -1.23
C SER A 172 -0.93 2.62 -2.15
N TYR A 173 -1.68 3.73 -2.15
CA TYR A 173 -1.37 4.89 -2.97
C TYR A 173 -1.89 6.20 -2.37
N ASN A 174 -1.30 7.31 -2.81
CA ASN A 174 -1.92 8.62 -2.73
C ASN A 174 -2.57 8.88 -4.10
N PRO A 175 -3.87 9.19 -4.18
CA PRO A 175 -4.48 9.57 -5.45
C PRO A 175 -3.75 10.74 -6.10
N GLU A 176 -3.40 10.63 -7.38
CA GLU A 176 -2.79 11.71 -8.16
C GLU A 176 -3.83 12.34 -9.08
N LEU A 177 -4.29 11.62 -10.10
CA LEU A 177 -5.35 12.06 -11.00
C LEU A 177 -6.63 11.23 -10.82
N GLU A 178 -7.79 11.85 -11.02
CA GLU A 178 -9.09 11.15 -11.06
C GLU A 178 -9.15 10.10 -12.17
N THR A 179 -8.36 10.33 -13.22
CA THR A 179 -8.28 9.49 -14.41
C THR A 179 -7.25 8.37 -14.30
N ASP A 180 -6.45 8.32 -13.24
CA ASP A 180 -5.47 7.26 -13.05
C ASP A 180 -6.16 5.91 -12.93
N GLU A 181 -5.62 4.91 -13.63
CA GLU A 181 -6.23 3.58 -13.71
C GLU A 181 -6.50 2.98 -12.31
N THR A 182 -5.54 3.10 -11.38
CA THR A 182 -5.72 2.60 -10.02
C THR A 182 -6.83 3.35 -9.28
N HIS A 183 -6.94 4.67 -9.45
CA HIS A 183 -7.99 5.45 -8.82
C HIS A 183 -9.37 5.10 -9.38
N VAL A 184 -9.50 5.05 -10.71
CA VAL A 184 -10.74 4.65 -11.40
C VAL A 184 -11.16 3.23 -11.03
N ARG A 185 -10.21 2.31 -10.91
CA ARG A 185 -10.47 0.90 -10.57
C ARG A 185 -11.07 0.74 -9.17
N PHE A 186 -10.67 1.56 -8.22
CA PHE A 186 -11.06 1.42 -6.81
C PHE A 186 -11.99 2.55 -6.32
N THR A 187 -12.73 3.19 -7.24
CA THR A 187 -13.71 4.25 -6.92
C THR A 187 -15.00 4.04 -7.70
N GLY A 188 -16.13 4.41 -7.11
CA GLY A 188 -17.45 4.35 -7.74
C GLY A 188 -17.93 2.91 -8.02
N ASP A 189 -18.77 2.76 -9.04
CA ASP A 189 -19.45 1.49 -9.35
C ASP A 189 -18.53 0.43 -9.99
N ARG A 190 -17.25 0.75 -10.21
CA ARG A 190 -16.26 -0.12 -10.86
C ARG A 190 -15.37 -0.90 -9.89
N ILE A 191 -15.56 -0.70 -8.58
CA ILE A 191 -14.79 -1.40 -7.55
C ILE A 191 -14.98 -2.92 -7.72
N PRO A 192 -13.88 -3.71 -7.84
CA PRO A 192 -13.98 -5.15 -7.90
C PRO A 192 -14.72 -5.73 -6.69
N THR A 193 -15.43 -6.83 -6.87
CA THR A 193 -16.00 -7.58 -5.74
C THR A 193 -14.89 -8.11 -4.81
N ASP A 194 -15.25 -8.39 -3.55
CA ASP A 194 -14.30 -8.84 -2.51
C ASP A 194 -13.12 -7.85 -2.31
N THR A 195 -13.49 -6.56 -2.23
CA THR A 195 -12.58 -5.45 -1.98
C THR A 195 -12.90 -4.78 -0.66
N VAL A 196 -11.87 -4.48 0.12
CA VAL A 196 -11.94 -3.49 1.20
C VAL A 196 -11.17 -2.23 0.82
N ILE A 197 -11.84 -1.08 0.91
CA ILE A 197 -11.23 0.25 0.75
C ILE A 197 -11.02 0.86 2.14
N ILE A 198 -9.81 1.34 2.39
CA ILE A 198 -9.38 1.99 3.61
C ILE A 198 -8.89 3.39 3.25
N GLU A 199 -9.72 4.40 3.51
CA GLU A 199 -9.31 5.79 3.36
C GLU A 199 -8.57 6.22 4.61
N ILE A 200 -7.30 6.60 4.53
CA ILE A 200 -6.49 6.90 5.71
C ILE A 200 -5.54 8.09 5.46
N ASN A 201 -5.65 9.10 6.32
CA ASN A 201 -4.92 10.35 6.24
C ASN A 201 -4.12 10.60 7.53
N TRP A 202 -3.37 11.71 7.56
CA TRP A 202 -2.53 12.11 8.69
C TRP A 202 -3.26 12.10 10.05
N ARG A 203 -4.54 12.50 10.06
CA ARG A 203 -5.41 12.55 11.26
C ARG A 203 -5.68 11.18 11.87
N ASP A 204 -5.59 10.13 11.06
CA ASP A 204 -5.83 8.75 11.47
C ASP A 204 -4.54 8.09 11.98
N ASN A 205 -3.38 8.71 11.75
CA ASN A 205 -2.08 8.23 12.20
C ASN A 205 -1.76 8.79 13.60
N PRO A 206 -1.79 7.95 14.66
CA PRO A 206 -1.57 8.39 16.04
C PRO A 206 -0.18 9.01 16.28
N TRP A 207 0.81 8.63 15.46
CA TRP A 207 2.20 9.08 15.60
C TRP A 207 2.52 10.31 14.75
N PHE A 208 1.57 10.80 13.95
CA PHE A 208 1.84 11.85 12.94
C PHE A 208 2.41 13.14 13.53
N LYS A 209 1.81 13.62 14.64
CA LYS A 209 2.22 14.87 15.30
C LYS A 209 3.65 14.85 15.86
N GLY A 210 4.24 13.66 16.04
CA GLY A 210 5.63 13.52 16.46
C GLY A 210 6.63 13.57 15.30
N THR A 211 6.16 13.78 14.07
CA THR A 211 7.00 13.81 12.86
C THR A 211 7.18 15.23 12.33
N ALA A 212 8.23 15.45 11.54
CA ALA A 212 8.44 16.73 10.85
C ALA A 212 7.32 17.08 9.86
N LEU A 213 6.50 16.10 9.45
CA LEU A 213 5.41 16.32 8.49
C LEU A 213 4.27 17.18 9.03
N GLU A 214 4.11 17.30 10.35
CA GLU A 214 3.08 18.21 10.90
C GLU A 214 3.41 19.66 10.56
N GLN A 215 4.69 20.05 10.60
CA GLN A 215 5.11 21.40 10.23
C GLN A 215 4.88 21.65 8.73
N GLU A 216 5.29 20.71 7.86
CA GLU A 216 5.04 20.78 6.41
C GLU A 216 3.53 20.88 6.09
N ARG A 217 2.69 20.19 6.87
CA ARG A 217 1.23 20.24 6.72
C ARG A 217 0.68 21.62 7.07
N LEU A 218 1.15 22.21 8.16
CA LEU A 218 0.74 23.55 8.58
C LEU A 218 1.23 24.63 7.61
N ASP A 219 2.45 24.50 7.09
CA ASP A 219 3.00 25.42 6.09
C ASP A 219 2.26 25.29 4.76
N CYS A 220 1.90 24.09 4.32
CA CYS A 220 1.05 23.88 3.15
C CYS A 220 -0.34 24.51 3.35
N LEU A 221 -0.97 24.30 4.50
CA LEU A 221 -2.28 24.90 4.81
C LEU A 221 -2.25 26.43 4.76
N LYS A 222 -1.14 27.03 5.21
CA LYS A 222 -0.95 28.48 5.22
C LYS A 222 -0.61 29.05 3.84
N ASN A 223 0.33 28.42 3.14
CA ASN A 223 0.95 29.00 1.94
C ASN A 223 0.31 28.51 0.64
N ASN A 224 -0.21 27.27 0.61
CA ASN A 224 -0.77 26.62 -0.57
C ASN A 224 -2.11 25.91 -0.23
N PRO A 225 -3.15 26.63 0.26
CA PRO A 225 -4.40 26.00 0.69
C PRO A 225 -5.11 25.22 -0.43
N ASP A 226 -4.98 25.66 -1.68
CA ASP A 226 -5.56 24.97 -2.85
C ASP A 226 -4.93 23.59 -3.12
N GLU A 227 -3.70 23.36 -2.66
CA GLU A 227 -3.00 22.07 -2.79
C GLU A 227 -3.22 21.16 -1.58
N TYR A 228 -3.75 21.70 -0.48
CA TYR A 228 -3.83 21.01 0.80
C TYR A 228 -4.67 19.73 0.71
N ASP A 229 -5.86 19.81 0.12
CA ASP A 229 -6.77 18.68 0.02
C ASP A 229 -6.18 17.55 -0.83
N HIS A 230 -5.43 17.92 -1.86
CA HIS A 230 -4.71 16.94 -2.68
C HIS A 230 -3.58 16.27 -1.89
N ILE A 231 -2.67 17.06 -1.30
CA ILE A 231 -1.46 16.57 -0.65
C ILE A 231 -1.77 15.81 0.64
N TRP A 232 -2.67 16.33 1.48
CA TRP A 232 -2.88 15.87 2.85
C TRP A 232 -4.19 15.13 3.06
N GLU A 233 -5.24 15.45 2.30
CA GLU A 233 -6.53 14.73 2.37
C GLU A 233 -6.68 13.64 1.31
N GLY A 234 -5.77 13.61 0.32
CA GLY A 234 -5.75 12.59 -0.72
C GLY A 234 -6.84 12.77 -1.76
N GLN A 235 -7.32 13.99 -1.98
CA GLN A 235 -8.24 14.29 -3.07
C GLN A 235 -7.48 14.21 -4.40
N PRO A 236 -7.96 13.44 -5.40
CA PRO A 236 -7.34 13.39 -6.71
C PRO A 236 -7.49 14.74 -7.43
N LEU A 237 -6.57 15.03 -8.34
CA LEU A 237 -6.66 16.17 -9.25
C LEU A 237 -7.45 15.80 -10.50
N ILE A 238 -8.25 16.73 -10.99
CA ILE A 238 -8.98 16.58 -12.26
C ILE A 238 -8.03 16.81 -13.45
N VAL A 239 -7.13 17.80 -13.30
CA VAL A 239 -6.15 18.19 -14.31
C VAL A 239 -4.81 18.42 -13.62
N LEU A 240 -3.70 18.10 -14.30
CA LEU A 240 -2.36 18.31 -13.76
C LEU A 240 -2.11 19.80 -13.43
N PRO A 241 -1.43 20.12 -12.31
CA PRO A 241 -1.04 21.48 -11.98
C PRO A 241 -0.13 22.05 -13.06
N GLY A 242 -0.43 23.25 -13.56
CA GLY A 242 0.32 23.88 -14.65
C GLY A 242 -0.14 23.53 -16.06
N ALA A 243 -1.19 22.71 -16.22
CA ALA A 243 -1.89 22.66 -17.51
C ALA A 243 -2.44 24.07 -17.84
N ILE A 244 -2.37 24.45 -19.12
CA ILE A 244 -2.66 25.82 -19.62
C ILE A 244 -4.01 26.36 -19.13
N TYR A 245 -4.96 25.47 -18.79
CA TYR A 245 -6.31 25.82 -18.33
C TYR A 245 -6.71 25.21 -16.98
N ALA A 246 -5.77 24.75 -16.16
CA ALA A 246 -6.10 24.03 -14.91
C ALA A 246 -6.97 24.88 -13.96
N LYS A 247 -6.67 26.18 -13.82
CA LYS A 247 -7.43 27.10 -12.96
C LYS A 247 -8.81 27.40 -13.52
N GLU A 248 -8.91 27.59 -14.83
CA GLU A 248 -10.17 27.84 -15.55
C GLU A 248 -11.10 26.63 -15.44
N VAL A 249 -10.59 25.42 -15.67
CA VAL A 249 -11.37 24.18 -15.56
C VAL A 249 -11.89 23.97 -14.13
N MET A 250 -11.03 24.11 -13.12
CA MET A 250 -11.44 23.99 -11.71
C MET A 250 -12.52 25.03 -11.34
N ARG A 251 -12.38 26.28 -11.82
CA ARG A 251 -13.36 27.34 -11.58
C ARG A 251 -14.70 27.07 -12.26
N MET A 252 -14.67 26.55 -13.50
CA MET A 252 -15.89 26.20 -14.23
C MET A 252 -16.63 25.05 -13.57
N MET A 253 -15.92 24.06 -13.03
CA MET A 253 -16.51 22.95 -12.28
C MET A 253 -17.12 23.41 -10.94
N ALA A 254 -16.42 24.24 -10.18
CA ALA A 254 -16.94 24.82 -8.93
C ALA A 254 -18.23 25.64 -9.15
N ASN A 255 -18.38 26.23 -10.35
CA ASN A 255 -19.57 26.98 -10.75
C ASN A 255 -20.64 26.11 -11.45
N GLY A 256 -20.45 24.79 -11.57
CA GLY A 256 -21.39 23.87 -12.22
C GLY A 256 -21.51 24.04 -13.74
N GLN A 257 -20.49 24.61 -14.39
CA GLN A 257 -20.50 24.93 -15.83
C GLN A 257 -19.90 23.84 -16.72
N VAL A 258 -19.40 22.74 -16.13
CA VAL A 258 -18.88 21.56 -16.83
C VAL A 258 -19.41 20.32 -16.09
N GLY A 259 -20.05 19.40 -16.82
CA GLY A 259 -20.60 18.13 -16.32
C GLY A 259 -20.32 16.98 -17.28
#